data_AF-M1CNB5-F1
#
_entry.id   AF-M1CNB5-F1
#
_cell.length_a   1.000
_cell.length_b   1.000
_cell.length_c   1.000
_cell.angle_alpha   90.00
_cell.angle_beta   90.00
_cell.angle_gamma   90.00
#
_symmetry.space_group_name_H-M   'P 1'
#
loop_
_entity.id
_entity.type
_entity.pdbx_description
1 polymer ?
#
loop_
_entity_poly.entity_id
_entity_poly.type
_entity_poly.pdbx_seq_one_letter_code
_entity_poly.pdbx_strand_id
1 'polypeptide(L)'
;MTLNVYFKYNVTGVLFEAGYVPSNSEKYPLGGIISAIQNAFHATPELICSGDAVEELRICFYKDLQPRDCASGSIIKSGRVSSGSCPQYVSLPVNGSGGKFTSTQSGWPSLSNKISSTG
;
A
#
# COMPACT_ATOMS: atom_id res chain seq x y z
N MET A 1 7.41 -6.69 -20.15
CA MET A 1 6.60 -7.65 -19.37
C MET A 1 6.48 -7.15 -17.93
N THR A 2 5.61 -6.16 -17.69
CA THR A 2 5.56 -5.45 -16.38
C THR A 2 4.17 -5.54 -15.73
N LEU A 3 3.16 -6.04 -16.47
CA LEU A 3 1.77 -6.12 -16.03
C LEU A 3 1.52 -7.27 -15.04
N ASN A 4 2.26 -8.38 -15.13
CA ASN A 4 1.98 -9.61 -14.38
C ASN A 4 2.32 -9.52 -12.88
N VAL A 5 3.21 -8.61 -12.51
CA VAL A 5 3.60 -8.38 -11.10
C VAL A 5 2.50 -7.60 -10.37
N TYR A 6 1.93 -6.58 -11.00
CA TYR A 6 0.89 -5.73 -10.39
C TYR A 6 -0.37 -6.53 -10.01
N PHE A 7 -0.82 -7.43 -10.88
CA PHE A 7 -1.99 -8.27 -10.57
C PHE A 7 -1.71 -9.32 -9.48
N LYS A 8 -0.47 -9.77 -9.35
CA LYS A 8 -0.08 -10.77 -8.34
C LYS A 8 0.05 -10.16 -6.94
N TYR A 9 0.43 -8.88 -6.84
CA TYR A 9 0.67 -8.18 -5.58
C TYR A 9 -0.32 -7.03 -5.37
N ASN A 10 -1.61 -7.35 -5.26
CA ASN A 10 -2.68 -6.38 -5.00
C ASN A 10 -2.68 -5.93 -3.53
N VAL A 11 -1.87 -4.91 -3.22
CA VAL A 11 -1.75 -4.34 -1.86
C VAL A 11 -3.09 -3.78 -1.35
N THR A 12 -3.86 -3.12 -2.21
CA THR A 12 -5.14 -2.51 -1.82
C THR A 12 -6.15 -3.57 -1.36
N GLY A 13 -6.20 -4.72 -2.04
CA GLY A 13 -7.04 -5.84 -1.65
C GLY A 13 -6.65 -6.39 -0.27
N VAL A 14 -5.36 -6.64 -0.05
CA VAL A 14 -4.82 -7.13 1.22
C VAL A 14 -5.14 -6.19 2.39
N LEU A 15 -4.92 -4.88 2.19
CA LEU A 15 -5.20 -3.88 3.21
C LEU A 15 -6.69 -3.83 3.56
N PHE A 16 -7.57 -3.89 2.56
CA PHE A 16 -9.00 -3.91 2.77
C PHE A 16 -9.49 -5.16 3.50
N GLU A 17 -9.02 -6.35 3.11
CA GLU A 17 -9.35 -7.61 3.80
C GLU A 17 -8.86 -7.60 5.25
N ALA A 18 -7.77 -6.91 5.54
CA ALA A 18 -7.26 -6.69 6.90
C ALA A 18 -7.94 -5.54 7.66
N GLY A 19 -8.91 -4.84 7.05
CA GLY A 19 -9.69 -3.76 7.67
C GLY A 19 -9.08 -2.37 7.58
N TYR A 20 -7.99 -2.20 6.83
CA TYR A 20 -7.38 -0.89 6.55
C TYR A 20 -8.05 -0.26 5.33
N VAL A 21 -8.99 0.64 5.58
CA VAL A 21 -9.75 1.32 4.53
C VAL A 21 -9.29 2.78 4.39
N PRO A 22 -9.34 3.37 3.19
CA PRO A 22 -9.05 4.79 3.04
C PRO A 22 -10.00 5.66 3.87
N SER A 23 -9.44 6.55 4.69
CA SER A 23 -10.18 7.44 5.57
C SER A 23 -9.36 8.70 5.88
N ASN A 24 -10.03 9.85 5.88
CA ASN A 24 -9.41 11.14 6.22
C ASN A 24 -9.43 11.42 7.73
N SER A 25 -10.11 10.59 8.53
CA SER A 25 -10.24 10.75 9.99
C SER A 25 -9.62 9.59 10.77
N GLU A 26 -9.60 8.39 10.19
CA GLU A 26 -9.09 7.20 10.85
C GLU A 26 -7.56 7.17 10.82
N LYS A 27 -6.95 6.70 11.91
CA LYS A 27 -5.52 6.47 11.98
C LYS A 27 -5.23 5.02 12.30
N TYR A 28 -4.32 4.44 11.54
CA TYR A 28 -3.95 3.04 11.62
C TYR A 28 -2.55 2.87 12.18
N PRO A 29 -2.30 1.83 13.00
CA PRO A 29 -0.96 1.54 13.48
C PRO A 29 -0.08 1.15 12.29
N LEU A 30 1.04 1.85 12.11
CA LEU A 30 2.00 1.61 11.03
C LEU A 30 2.47 0.14 11.02
N GLY A 31 2.77 -0.41 12.20
CA GLY A 31 3.17 -1.80 12.36
C GLY A 31 2.10 -2.80 11.91
N GLY A 32 0.82 -2.46 12.06
CA GLY A 32 -0.29 -3.29 11.60
C GLY A 32 -0.39 -3.35 10.08
N ILE A 33 -0.24 -2.20 9.42
CA ILE A 33 -0.20 -2.10 7.94
C ILE A 33 0.97 -2.91 7.38
N ILE A 34 2.18 -2.72 7.93
CA ILE A 34 3.39 -3.45 7.53
C ILE A 34 3.16 -4.96 7.70
N SER A 35 2.64 -5.39 8.85
CA SER A 35 2.43 -6.80 9.15
C SER A 35 1.41 -7.46 8.22
N ALA A 36 0.32 -6.77 7.86
CA ALA A 36 -0.68 -7.31 6.94
C ALA A 36 -0.09 -7.61 5.56
N ILE A 37 0.72 -6.68 5.04
CA ILE A 37 1.39 -6.83 3.75
C ILE A 37 2.49 -7.89 3.81
N GLN A 38 3.27 -7.89 4.88
CA GLN A 38 4.30 -8.89 5.12
C GLN A 38 3.72 -10.30 5.20
N ASN A 39 2.57 -10.47 5.86
CA ASN A 39 1.90 -11.76 5.93
C ASN A 39 1.36 -12.23 4.58
N ALA A 40 0.90 -11.32 3.73
CA ALA A 40 0.36 -11.66 2.42
C ALA A 40 1.45 -11.99 1.38
N PHE A 41 2.59 -11.28 1.42
CA PHE A 41 3.63 -11.39 0.39
C PHE A 41 4.95 -11.97 0.88
N HIS A 42 5.02 -12.35 2.16
CA HIS A 42 6.22 -12.86 2.83
C HIS A 42 7.43 -11.93 2.68
N ALA A 43 7.17 -10.62 2.58
CA ALA A 43 8.17 -9.59 2.34
C ALA A 43 7.74 -8.25 2.96
N THR A 44 8.70 -7.55 3.55
CA THR A 44 8.49 -6.28 4.25
C THR A 44 8.47 -5.12 3.24
N PRO A 45 7.36 -4.35 3.16
CA PRO A 45 7.27 -3.17 2.28
C PRO A 45 8.08 -1.99 2.82
N GLU A 46 8.31 -1.00 1.96
CA GLU A 46 8.76 0.34 2.36
C GLU A 46 7.58 1.32 2.26
N LEU A 47 7.37 2.12 3.30
CA LEU A 47 6.35 3.17 3.33
C LEU A 47 7.01 4.54 3.39
N ILE A 48 6.47 5.47 2.61
CA ILE A 48 6.85 6.87 2.60
C ILE A 48 5.64 7.67 3.04
N CYS A 49 5.84 8.53 4.03
CA CYS A 49 4.79 9.39 4.58
C CYS A 49 5.13 10.86 4.38
N SER A 50 4.10 11.65 4.12
CA SER A 50 4.14 13.10 4.19
C SER A 50 3.31 13.55 5.39
N GLY A 51 3.98 14.02 6.43
CA GLY A 51 3.35 14.24 7.74
C GLY A 51 2.87 12.92 8.35
N ASP A 52 1.57 12.81 8.59
CA ASP A 52 0.93 11.61 9.13
C ASP A 52 0.15 10.80 8.07
N ALA A 53 0.24 11.16 6.79
CA ALA A 53 -0.40 10.43 5.70
C ALA A 53 0.59 9.54 4.95
N VAL A 54 0.19 8.31 4.65
CA VAL A 54 0.94 7.44 3.73
C VAL A 54 0.80 7.98 2.31
N GLU A 55 1.92 8.35 1.70
CA GLU A 55 1.97 8.90 0.34
C GLU A 55 2.33 7.81 -0.68
N GLU A 56 3.30 6.95 -0.35
CA GLU A 56 3.77 5.89 -1.24
C GLU A 56 4.02 4.60 -0.47
N LEU A 57 3.70 3.48 -1.11
CA LEU A 57 3.99 2.14 -0.64
C LEU A 57 4.71 1.35 -1.72
N ARG A 58 5.87 0.80 -1.38
CA ARG A 58 6.76 0.10 -2.30
C ARG A 58 6.91 -1.35 -1.88
N ILE A 59 6.69 -2.25 -2.84
CA ILE A 59 7.06 -3.68 -2.72
C ILE A 59 8.37 -3.89 -3.45
N CYS A 60 9.34 -4.48 -2.77
CA CYS A 60 10.64 -4.76 -3.36
C CYS A 60 10.69 -6.18 -3.93
N PHE A 61 11.33 -6.30 -5.08
CA PHE A 61 11.54 -7.57 -5.76
C PHE A 61 13.02 -7.79 -6.05
N TYR A 62 13.48 -9.03 -6.04
CA TYR A 62 14.72 -9.41 -6.69
C TYR A 62 14.58 -9.27 -8.22
N LYS A 63 15.71 -9.38 -8.95
CA LYS A 63 15.71 -9.30 -10.43
C LYS A 63 14.90 -10.40 -11.10
N ASP A 64 14.66 -11.50 -10.39
CA ASP A 64 13.81 -12.63 -10.80
C ASP A 64 12.34 -12.44 -10.42
N LEU A 65 11.95 -11.24 -9.96
CA LEU A 65 10.58 -10.87 -9.59
C LEU A 65 10.04 -11.61 -8.35
N GLN A 66 10.90 -12.22 -7.55
CA GLN A 66 10.52 -12.76 -6.24
C GLN A 66 10.43 -11.63 -5.20
N PRO A 67 9.38 -11.60 -4.36
CA PRO A 67 9.27 -10.64 -3.27
C PRO A 67 10.48 -10.72 -2.35
N ARG A 68 10.95 -9.56 -1.89
CA ARG A 68 12.00 -9.47 -0.89
C ARG A 68 11.72 -8.32 0.04
N ASP A 69 12.31 -8.37 1.22
CA ASP A 69 12.33 -7.21 2.10
C ASP A 69 12.97 -6.02 1.40
N CYS A 70 12.29 -4.88 1.43
CA CYS A 70 12.91 -3.62 1.05
C CYS A 70 14.10 -3.37 1.99
N ALA A 71 15.29 -3.11 1.42
CA ALA A 71 16.48 -2.85 2.23
C ALA A 71 16.19 -1.68 3.17
N SER A 72 16.49 -1.85 4.47
CA SER A 72 16.10 -1.00 5.61
C SER A 72 16.59 0.46 5.51
N GLY A 73 16.11 1.20 4.51
CA GLY A 73 16.44 2.60 4.29
C GLY A 73 15.67 3.55 5.21
N SER A 74 14.50 3.14 5.70
CA SER A 74 13.61 4.05 6.44
C SER A 74 13.01 3.48 7.74
N ILE A 75 13.07 2.16 7.98
CA ILE A 75 12.21 1.60 9.04
C ILE A 75 12.73 1.89 10.45
N ILE A 76 14.04 1.87 10.74
CA ILE A 76 14.58 2.30 12.06
C ILE A 76 16.03 2.77 11.90
N LYS A 77 16.28 4.08 11.76
CA LYS A 77 17.60 4.66 12.08
C LYS A 77 17.46 5.56 13.30
N SER A 78 18.07 5.10 14.39
CA SER A 78 18.23 5.79 15.67
C SER A 78 18.52 7.29 15.50
N GLY A 79 17.62 8.12 16.01
CA GLY A 79 17.98 9.43 16.57
C GLY A 79 18.35 10.55 15.61
N ARG A 80 18.02 10.48 14.31
CA ARG A 80 18.08 11.67 13.44
C ARG A 80 16.77 11.84 12.68
N VAL A 81 16.05 12.89 13.02
CA VAL A 81 14.88 13.40 12.28
C VAL A 81 15.36 13.82 10.89
N SER A 82 15.36 12.88 9.95
CA SER A 82 15.10 13.20 8.55
C SER A 82 13.61 13.03 8.35
N SER A 83 13.01 13.93 7.58
CA SER A 83 11.60 14.05 7.23
C SER A 83 11.01 12.84 6.45
N GLY A 84 11.37 11.61 6.82
CA GLY A 84 11.14 10.40 6.02
C GLY A 84 10.99 9.12 6.83
N SER A 85 10.50 9.19 8.08
CA SER A 85 10.04 8.02 8.84
C SER A 85 8.58 8.24 9.22
N CYS A 86 7.71 7.33 8.79
CA CYS A 86 6.28 7.38 9.10
C CYS A 86 6.05 7.38 10.62
N PRO A 87 5.10 8.17 11.14
CA PRO A 87 4.73 8.09 12.55
C PRO A 87 4.15 6.72 12.91
N GLN A 88 4.09 6.42 14.21
CA GLN A 88 3.54 5.13 14.70
C GLN A 88 2.08 4.90 14.26
N TYR A 89 1.33 5.98 14.05
CA TYR A 89 -0.03 5.97 13.52
C TYR A 89 -0.12 6.85 12.29
N VAL A 90 -0.65 6.30 11.21
CA VAL A 90 -0.75 6.95 9.90
C VAL A 90 -2.18 6.98 9.40
N SER A 91 -2.51 7.98 8.61
CA SER A 91 -3.75 8.06 7.84
C SER A 91 -3.54 7.46 6.44
N LEU A 92 -4.60 6.86 5.91
CA LEU A 92 -4.67 6.39 4.52
C LEU A 92 -5.65 7.31 3.79
N PRO A 93 -5.20 8.45 3.24
CA PRO A 93 -6.10 9.46 2.71
C PRO A 93 -6.94 8.91 1.55
N VAL A 94 -8.20 9.36 1.48
CA VAL A 94 -9.06 9.05 0.34
C VAL A 94 -8.58 9.90 -0.84
N ASN A 95 -7.91 9.29 -1.82
CA ASN A 95 -7.40 10.05 -2.96
C ASN A 95 -8.56 10.70 -3.72
N GLY A 96 -8.53 12.03 -3.86
CA GLY A 96 -9.58 12.87 -4.44
C GLY A 96 -9.70 12.77 -5.97
N SER A 97 -9.72 11.56 -6.53
CA SER A 97 -10.14 11.31 -7.92
C SER A 97 -11.13 10.14 -7.98
N GLY A 98 -12.40 10.45 -7.69
CA GLY A 98 -13.54 9.82 -8.35
C GLY A 98 -13.90 8.37 -8.04
N GLY A 99 -13.29 7.72 -7.04
CA GLY A 99 -13.77 6.42 -6.54
C GLY A 99 -14.59 6.61 -5.28
N LYS A 100 -15.91 6.79 -5.41
CA LYS A 100 -16.83 6.81 -4.26
C LYS A 100 -16.82 5.42 -3.61
N PHE A 101 -15.96 5.21 -2.61
CA PHE A 101 -16.01 4.05 -1.74
C PHE A 101 -17.19 4.21 -0.78
N THR A 102 -18.39 3.98 -1.28
CA THR A 102 -19.57 3.84 -0.44
C THR A 102 -19.56 2.42 0.13
N SER A 103 -19.61 2.30 1.46
CA SER A 103 -19.61 1.06 2.25
C SER A 103 -20.85 0.16 2.04
N THR A 104 -21.33 0.00 0.80
CA THR A 104 -22.50 -0.83 0.47
C THR A 104 -22.31 -1.66 -0.81
N GLN A 105 -21.09 -1.88 -1.28
CA GLN A 105 -20.87 -2.71 -2.48
C GLN A 105 -20.08 -3.98 -2.15
N SER A 106 -20.80 -5.09 -2.01
CA SER A 106 -20.32 -6.48 -1.98
C SER A 106 -19.74 -6.93 -3.34
N GLY A 107 -19.00 -6.07 -4.02
CA GLY A 107 -18.45 -6.36 -5.32
C GLY A 107 -17.61 -5.19 -5.79
N TRP A 108 -16.31 -5.27 -5.55
CA TRP A 108 -15.38 -4.36 -6.19
C TRP A 108 -15.39 -4.60 -7.70
N PRO A 109 -15.36 -3.55 -8.54
CA PRO A 109 -14.96 -3.73 -9.92
C PRO A 109 -13.50 -4.17 -9.88
N SER A 110 -13.25 -5.42 -10.27
CA SER A 110 -11.95 -5.81 -10.78
C SER A 110 -11.49 -4.70 -11.71
N LEU A 111 -10.27 -4.19 -11.51
CA LEU A 111 -9.60 -3.30 -12.47
C LEU A 111 -9.20 -4.09 -13.74
N SER A 112 -10.16 -4.85 -14.27
CA SER A 112 -10.18 -5.44 -15.58
C SER A 112 -11.18 -4.61 -16.36
N ASN A 113 -10.73 -3.97 -17.44
CA ASN A 113 -11.51 -3.29 -18.48
C ASN A 113 -11.41 -1.76 -18.50
N LYS A 114 -10.26 -1.29 -19.01
CA LYS A 114 -10.27 -0.29 -20.08
C LYS A 114 -9.06 -0.47 -21.01
N ILE A 115 -8.96 -1.63 -21.65
CA ILE A 115 -8.30 -1.73 -22.95
C ILE A 115 -9.43 -1.63 -23.97
N SER A 116 -9.73 -0.41 -24.40
CA SER A 116 -10.60 -0.19 -25.56
C SER A 116 -9.77 -0.50 -26.80
N SER A 117 -9.92 -1.73 -27.30
CA SER A 117 -9.57 -2.07 -28.67
C SER A 117 -10.51 -1.30 -29.60
N THR A 118 -9.96 -0.49 -30.50
CA THR A 118 -10.65 -0.03 -31.70
C THR A 118 -9.61 0.31 -32.77
N GLY A 119 -9.68 -0.40 -33.90
CA GLY A 119 -9.03 -0.07 -35.16
C GLY A 119 -7.89 -0.99 -35.54
#